data_AF-A0AAW2SDG3-F1
#
_entry.id   AF-A0AAW2SDG3-F1
#
_cell.length_a   1.000
_cell.length_b   1.000
_cell.length_c   1.000
_cell.angle_alpha   90.00
_cell.angle_beta   90.00
_cell.angle_gamma   90.00
#
_symmetry.space_group_name_H-M   'P 1'
#
loop_
_entity.id
_entity.type
_entity.pdbx_description
1 polymer ?
#
loop_
_entity_poly.entity_id
_entity_poly.type
_entity_poly.pdbx_seq_one_letter_code
_entity_poly.pdbx_strand_id
1 'polypeptide(L)'
;MEDDKAALSRKLIDIVSEISAISEYRSTVKKQYTNLARRLKLLTPMFEEIRDSKDPLPEDSIRALASLASALESAKELLRFGSEGSKIFWSVWAWLHFQLF
;
A
#
# COMPACT_ATOMS: atom_id res chain seq x y z
N MET A 1 -13.65 -7.48 17.09
CA MET A 1 -12.34 -8.18 17.04
C MET A 1 -12.20 -9.06 15.80
N GLU A 2 -13.08 -10.05 15.57
CA GLU A 2 -13.04 -10.87 14.34
C GLU A 2 -13.41 -10.05 13.08
N ASP A 3 -14.43 -9.19 13.17
CA ASP A 3 -14.80 -8.26 12.09
C ASP A 3 -13.70 -7.24 11.78
N ASP A 4 -12.97 -6.75 12.79
CA ASP A 4 -11.89 -5.76 12.60
C ASP A 4 -10.69 -6.36 11.85
N LYS A 5 -10.37 -7.63 12.15
CA LYS A 5 -9.34 -8.41 11.47
C LYS A 5 -9.72 -8.64 10.00
N ALA A 6 -10.96 -9.07 9.75
CA ALA A 6 -11.44 -9.31 8.40
C ALA A 6 -11.47 -8.01 7.57
N ALA A 7 -11.90 -6.90 8.17
CA ALA A 7 -11.89 -5.57 7.54
C ALA A 7 -10.45 -5.12 7.21
N LEU A 8 -9.50 -5.31 8.13
CA LEU A 8 -8.09 -4.96 7.91
C LEU A 8 -7.46 -5.78 6.79
N SER A 9 -7.67 -7.10 6.78
CA SER A 9 -7.18 -7.98 5.72
C SER A 9 -7.77 -7.62 4.36
N ARG A 10 -9.07 -7.32 4.31
CA ARG A 10 -9.73 -6.89 3.08
C ARG A 10 -9.17 -5.57 2.56
N LYS A 11 -8.97 -4.59 3.45
CA LYS A 11 -8.35 -3.31 3.13
C LYS A 11 -6.94 -3.50 2.53
N LEU A 12 -6.12 -4.40 3.10
CA LEU A 12 -4.80 -4.72 2.57
C LEU A 12 -4.87 -5.32 1.16
N ILE A 13 -5.77 -6.27 0.93
CA ILE A 13 -5.98 -6.88 -0.39
C ILE A 13 -6.40 -5.83 -1.42
N ASP A 14 -7.33 -4.95 -1.06
CA ASP A 14 -7.84 -3.90 -1.95
C ASP A 14 -6.72 -2.92 -2.33
N ILE A 15 -5.94 -2.43 -1.36
CA ILE A 15 -4.80 -1.53 -1.63
C ILE A 15 -3.76 -2.19 -2.55
N VAL A 16 -3.44 -3.47 -2.32
CA VAL A 16 -2.49 -4.21 -3.17
C VAL A 16 -3.01 -4.35 -4.60
N SER A 17 -4.32 -4.59 -4.75
CA SER A 17 -4.98 -4.66 -6.06
C SER A 17 -4.93 -3.32 -6.78
N GLU A 18 -5.26 -2.22 -6.09
CA GLU A 18 -5.20 -0.87 -6.62
C GLU A 18 -3.79 -0.49 -7.08
N ILE A 19 -2.77 -0.70 -6.24
CA ILE A 19 -1.36 -0.48 -6.60
C ILE A 19 -0.99 -1.31 -7.83
N SER A 20 -1.43 -2.56 -7.88
CA SER A 20 -1.14 -3.45 -9.00
C SER A 20 -1.82 -3.06 -10.31
N ALA A 21 -2.94 -2.34 -10.25
CA ALA A 21 -3.71 -1.88 -11.39
C ALA A 21 -3.11 -0.61 -12.03
N ILE A 22 -2.30 0.16 -11.29
CA ILE A 22 -1.60 1.31 -11.87
C ILE A 22 -0.55 0.80 -12.86
N SER A 23 -0.76 1.03 -14.16
CA SER A 23 0.13 0.56 -15.24
C SER A 23 1.02 1.66 -15.84
N GLU A 24 0.71 2.93 -15.57
CA GLU A 24 1.34 4.12 -16.17
C GLU A 24 2.38 4.78 -15.24
N TYR A 25 3.31 3.99 -14.74
CA TYR A 25 4.44 4.55 -13.99
C TYR A 25 5.45 5.22 -14.93
N ARG A 26 5.93 6.41 -14.57
CA ARG A 26 7.10 7.01 -15.22
C ARG A 26 8.28 6.03 -15.20
N SER A 27 9.00 5.95 -16.31
CA SER A 27 10.06 4.94 -16.57
C SER A 27 11.10 4.81 -15.46
N THR A 28 11.47 5.93 -14.81
CA THR A 28 12.48 5.98 -13.73
C THR A 28 12.11 5.15 -12.52
N VAL A 29 10.82 5.05 -12.20
CA VAL A 29 10.35 4.35 -10.99
C VAL A 29 9.57 3.07 -11.31
N LYS A 30 9.14 2.91 -12.57
CA LYS A 30 8.39 1.75 -13.07
C LYS A 30 8.99 0.41 -12.66
N LYS A 31 10.31 0.22 -12.79
CA LYS A 31 10.96 -1.06 -12.46
C LYS A 31 10.85 -1.42 -10.97
N GLN A 32 11.10 -0.45 -10.08
CA GLN A 32 11.02 -0.70 -8.63
C GLN A 32 9.58 -0.95 -8.21
N TYR A 33 8.63 -0.23 -8.79
CA TYR A 33 7.22 -0.40 -8.47
C TYR A 33 6.60 -1.67 -9.06
N THR A 34 6.94 -2.08 -10.29
CA THR A 34 6.49 -3.39 -10.78
C THR A 34 7.04 -4.53 -9.91
N ASN A 35 8.27 -4.40 -9.39
CA ASN A 35 8.81 -5.37 -8.43
C ASN A 35 8.07 -5.35 -7.09
N LEU A 36 7.76 -4.16 -6.56
CA LEU A 36 6.97 -4.01 -5.34
C LEU A 36 5.57 -4.63 -5.52
N ALA A 37 4.85 -4.26 -6.58
CA ALA A 37 3.52 -4.80 -6.87
C ALA A 37 3.53 -6.34 -6.99
N ARG A 38 4.56 -6.92 -7.64
CA ARG A 38 4.72 -8.38 -7.65
C ARG A 38 4.89 -8.97 -6.26
N ARG A 39 5.76 -8.38 -5.43
CA ARG A 39 5.98 -8.84 -4.05
C ARG A 39 4.72 -8.73 -3.20
N LEU A 40 3.96 -7.64 -3.36
CA LEU A 40 2.70 -7.43 -2.65
C LEU A 40 1.62 -8.43 -3.07
N LYS A 41 1.53 -8.77 -4.36
CA LYS A 41 0.63 -9.85 -4.83
C LYS A 41 0.94 -11.21 -4.21
N LEU A 42 2.21 -11.48 -3.88
CA LEU A 42 2.58 -12.71 -3.17
C LEU A 42 2.11 -12.72 -1.71
N LEU A 43 1.81 -11.56 -1.13
CA LEU A 43 1.25 -11.45 0.22
C LEU A 43 -0.28 -11.57 0.23
N THR A 44 -0.95 -11.43 -0.92
CA THR A 44 -2.42 -11.56 -1.03
C THR A 44 -2.95 -12.89 -0.45
N PRO A 45 -2.37 -14.07 -0.76
CA PRO A 45 -2.82 -15.33 -0.17
C PRO A 45 -2.70 -15.35 1.35
N MET A 46 -1.63 -14.75 1.90
CA MET A 46 -1.45 -14.64 3.36
C MET A 46 -2.55 -13.77 3.99
N PHE A 47 -2.96 -12.68 3.35
CA PHE A 47 -4.06 -11.85 3.84
C PHE A 47 -5.41 -12.55 3.77
N GLU A 48 -5.64 -13.39 2.75
CA GLU A 48 -6.83 -14.22 2.63
C GLU A 48 -6.88 -15.29 3.72
N GLU A 49 -5.76 -15.99 3.97
CA GLU A 49 -5.64 -16.95 5.07
C GLU A 49 -5.90 -16.28 6.42
N ILE A 50 -5.37 -15.08 6.64
CA ILE A 50 -5.64 -14.31 7.85
C ILE A 50 -7.14 -14.00 7.95
N ARG A 51 -7.76 -13.47 6.88
CA ARG A 51 -9.19 -13.13 6.87
C ARG A 51 -10.08 -14.34 7.17
N ASP A 52 -9.75 -15.50 6.60
CA ASP A 52 -10.58 -16.71 6.67
C ASP A 52 -10.26 -17.56 7.93
N SER A 53 -9.15 -17.28 8.59
CA SER A 53 -8.77 -17.90 9.87
C SER A 53 -9.68 -17.38 10.99
N LYS A 54 -10.31 -18.33 11.70
CA LYS A 54 -11.09 -18.10 12.93
C LYS A 54 -10.21 -17.86 14.15
N ASP A 55 -8.89 -18.05 14.03
CA ASP A 55 -7.99 -17.89 15.15
C ASP A 55 -7.75 -16.39 15.41
N PRO A 56 -7.82 -15.97 16.69
CA PRO A 56 -7.49 -14.61 17.06
C PRO A 56 -6.01 -14.33 16.75
N LEU A 57 -5.74 -13.19 16.13
CA LEU A 57 -4.37 -12.73 15.94
C LEU A 57 -3.83 -12.12 17.23
N PRO A 58 -2.52 -12.28 17.52
CA PRO A 58 -1.84 -11.49 18.52
C PRO A 58 -1.99 -10.00 18.24
N GLU A 59 -2.13 -9.19 19.29
CA GLU A 59 -2.33 -7.74 19.18
C GLU A 59 -1.15 -7.05 18.43
N ASP A 60 0.07 -7.53 18.64
CA ASP A 60 1.26 -7.05 17.94
C ASP A 60 1.18 -7.31 16.43
N SER A 61 0.63 -8.46 16.02
CA SER A 61 0.41 -8.78 14.60
C SER A 61 -0.64 -7.86 13.98
N ILE A 62 -1.71 -7.53 14.73
CA ILE A 62 -2.73 -6.57 14.29
C ILE A 62 -2.11 -5.19 14.09
N ARG A 63 -1.27 -4.72 15.03
CA ARG A 63 -0.56 -3.43 14.92
C ARG A 63 0.40 -3.41 13.73
N ALA A 64 1.11 -4.51 13.48
CA ALA A 64 2.01 -4.63 12.33
C ALA A 64 1.23 -4.58 11.00
N LEU A 65 0.11 -5.29 10.89
CA LEU A 65 -0.77 -5.26 9.71
C LEU A 65 -1.40 -3.88 9.49
N ALA A 66 -1.79 -3.18 10.55
CA ALA A 66 -2.30 -1.81 10.47
C ALA A 66 -1.22 -0.83 10.00
N SER A 67 0.01 -0.97 10.51
CA SER A 67 1.16 -0.18 10.07
C SER A 67 1.49 -0.45 8.60
N LEU A 68 1.42 -1.72 8.18
CA LEU A 68 1.59 -2.10 6.78
C LEU A 68 0.50 -1.47 5.90
N ALA A 69 -0.77 -1.50 6.32
CA ALA A 69 -1.86 -0.89 5.58
C ALA A 69 -1.65 0.61 5.37
N SER A 70 -1.24 1.33 6.43
CA SER A 70 -0.91 2.76 6.35
C SER A 70 0.26 3.06 5.40
N ALA A 71 1.32 2.25 5.46
CA ALA A 71 2.48 2.38 4.58
C ALA A 71 2.11 2.11 3.10
N LEU A 72 1.26 1.11 2.85
CA LEU A 72 0.78 0.80 1.49
C LEU A 72 -0.15 1.87 0.95
N GLU A 73 -1.02 2.44 1.79
CA GLU A 73 -1.86 3.59 1.42
C GLU A 73 -0.99 4.80 1.01
N SER A 74 0.04 5.11 1.80
CA SER A 74 1.00 6.18 1.50
C SER A 74 1.75 5.91 0.20
N ALA A 75 2.18 4.67 -0.02
CA ALA A 75 2.84 4.26 -1.26
C ALA A 75 1.89 4.40 -2.48
N LYS A 76 0.61 4.04 -2.33
CA LYS A 76 -0.41 4.18 -3.35
C LYS A 76 -0.64 5.65 -3.74
N GLU A 77 -0.77 6.54 -2.76
CA GLU A 77 -0.95 7.97 -3.01
C GLU A 77 0.26 8.56 -3.75
N LEU A 78 1.48 8.23 -3.32
CA LEU A 78 2.70 8.64 -4.01
C LEU A 78 2.76 8.10 -5.45
N LEU A 79 2.21 6.92 -5.69
CA LEU A 79 2.16 6.30 -7.00
C LEU A 79 1.16 6.96 -7.94
N ARG A 80 -0.07 7.21 -7.47
CA ARG A 80 -1.09 7.98 -8.20
C ARG A 80 -0.56 9.35 -8.56
N PHE A 81 0.11 9.97 -7.60
CA PHE A 81 0.78 11.23 -7.78
C PHE A 81 1.91 11.21 -8.82
N GLY A 82 2.68 10.11 -8.88
CA GLY A 82 3.71 9.89 -9.88
C GLY A 82 3.17 9.59 -11.28
N SER A 83 1.99 8.98 -11.39
CA SER A 83 1.30 8.73 -12.66
C SER A 83 0.59 9.98 -13.19
N GLU A 84 0.02 10.82 -12.33
CA GLU A 84 -0.75 12.01 -12.72
C GLU A 84 0.10 13.31 -12.76
N GLY A 85 1.23 13.36 -12.06
CA GLY A 85 1.99 14.57 -11.83
C GLY A 85 2.91 15.00 -12.99
N SER A 86 2.83 16.28 -13.37
CA SER A 86 3.85 16.98 -14.17
C SER A 86 5.11 17.29 -13.34
N LYS A 87 6.31 17.38 -13.96
CA LYS A 87 7.60 17.59 -13.25
C LYS A 87 7.60 18.79 -12.27
N ILE A 88 6.79 19.81 -12.54
CA ILE A 88 6.69 21.06 -11.75
C ILE A 88 5.94 20.84 -10.43
N PHE A 89 4.93 19.98 -10.41
CA PHE A 89 4.13 19.76 -9.20
C PHE A 89 4.92 18.96 -8.14
N TRP A 90 5.74 17.99 -8.58
CA TRP A 90 6.65 17.25 -7.69
C TRP A 90 7.60 18.16 -6.92
N SER A 91 8.08 19.23 -7.54
CA SER A 91 8.93 20.23 -6.89
C SER A 91 8.18 21.02 -5.81
N VAL A 92 6.90 21.35 -6.03
CA VAL A 92 6.07 22.12 -5.08
C VAL A 92 5.58 21.27 -3.91
N TRP A 93 5.18 20.01 -4.17
CA TRP A 93 4.75 19.08 -3.13
C TRP A 93 5.89 18.64 -2.22
N ALA A 94 7.06 18.34 -2.81
CA ALA A 94 8.27 18.09 -2.03
C ALA A 94 8.65 19.31 -1.17
N TRP A 95 8.50 20.54 -1.69
CA TRP A 95 8.76 21.75 -0.92
C TRP A 95 7.82 21.93 0.28
N LEU A 96 6.52 21.74 0.07
CA LEU A 96 5.50 21.83 1.12
C LEU A 96 5.64 20.76 2.20
N HIS A 97 6.06 19.54 1.83
CA HIS A 97 6.13 18.42 2.75
C HIS A 97 7.49 18.28 3.46
N PHE A 98 8.56 18.86 2.92
CA PHE A 98 9.90 18.85 3.53
C PHE A 98 10.20 20.10 4.40
N GLN A 99 9.25 21.04 4.54
CA GLN A 99 9.35 22.19 5.46
C GLN A 99 8.77 21.94 6.86
N LEU A 100 8.29 20.72 7.14
CA LEU A 100 7.75 20.29 8.44
C LEU A 100 8.70 19.37 9.23
N PHE A 101 9.98 19.32 8.86
CA PHE A 101 11.06 18.75 9.66
C PHE A 101 12.26 19.69 9.70
#